data_AF-G2Y191-F1
#
_entry.id   AF-G2Y191-F1
#
_cell.length_a   1.000
_cell.length_b   1.000
_cell.length_c   1.000
_cell.angle_alpha   90.00
_cell.angle_beta   90.00
_cell.angle_gamma   90.00
#
_symmetry.space_group_name_H-M   'P 1'
#
loop_
_entity.id
_entity.type
_entity.pdbx_description
1 polymer ?
#
loop_
_entity_poly.entity_id
_entity_poly.type
_entity_poly.pdbx_seq_one_letter_code
_entity_poly.pdbx_strand_id
1 'polypeptide(L)'
;MHRLVSQSPFKCARCLRATKQQNAASNLHKNASRQFSQSPLHGEDTSKVTKDLEDQASIEAQILKQPSKNDPEKKEAEKELGAMSRRLLEATEDALLEGGRAGRKAVEEAGFSEELKARLLERLEASKFKSENASAFTEASFASNIGRGSRDIATGQAWTGQEAAEDTVLRMLDDARKPLNPALRGPGKIPSPIVDLRLKKQPKQRPGERLANARDKTSIYAISKDSQMSEREREEFRKELKERFSPGARAMPNSIRGLAALANERIEDAIARGQFKNIPRGKAIERDARADNPFIDTTEYIMNKMIQRQDIVPPWIEKQQELVKTANIFRTRLRNDWKRHAARTIANIRTIRSCP
;
A
#
# COMPACT_ATOMS: atom_id res chain seq x y z
N MET A 1 -67.29 14.54 42.89
CA MET A 1 -66.95 13.20 42.37
C MET A 1 -66.53 13.35 40.92
N HIS A 2 -65.29 13.01 40.54
CA HIS A 2 -64.89 12.42 39.27
C HIS A 2 -63.37 12.21 39.32
N ARG A 3 -62.95 10.94 39.44
CA ARG A 3 -61.54 10.50 39.53
C ARG A 3 -60.96 10.44 38.12
N LEU A 4 -59.84 11.14 37.88
CA LEU A 4 -59.01 10.92 36.69
C LEU A 4 -58.19 9.65 36.91
N VAL A 5 -58.62 8.55 36.29
CA VAL A 5 -57.88 7.28 36.25
C VAL A 5 -56.92 7.35 35.06
N SER A 6 -55.62 7.47 35.32
CA SER A 6 -54.58 7.31 34.30
C SER A 6 -54.43 5.82 33.98
N GLN A 7 -55.09 5.37 32.91
CA GLN A 7 -54.86 4.02 32.37
C GLN A 7 -53.55 4.02 31.58
N SER A 8 -52.48 3.52 32.19
CA SER A 8 -51.30 3.11 31.42
C SER A 8 -51.65 1.83 30.64
N PRO A 9 -51.40 1.74 29.32
CA PRO A 9 -51.71 0.54 28.57
C PRO A 9 -50.76 -0.60 28.99
N PHE A 10 -51.34 -1.68 29.52
CA PHE A 10 -50.61 -2.91 29.82
C PHE A 10 -50.02 -3.47 28.51
N LYS A 11 -48.71 -3.32 28.32
CA LYS A 11 -48.01 -3.89 27.17
C LYS A 11 -47.68 -5.35 27.45
N CYS A 12 -48.28 -6.26 26.68
CA CYS A 12 -47.99 -7.69 26.68
C CYS A 12 -46.48 -7.95 26.48
N ALA A 13 -45.93 -8.95 27.20
CA ALA A 13 -44.51 -9.33 27.14
C ALA A 13 -44.03 -9.67 25.72
N ARG A 14 -44.94 -10.09 24.84
CA ARG A 14 -44.65 -10.38 23.42
C ARG A 14 -44.43 -9.10 22.62
N CYS A 15 -45.20 -8.05 22.89
CA CYS A 15 -45.06 -6.74 22.26
C CYS A 15 -43.79 -6.01 22.73
N LEU A 16 -43.39 -6.17 24.00
CA LEU A 16 -42.12 -5.64 24.51
C LEU A 16 -40.88 -6.29 23.88
N ARG A 17 -40.97 -7.56 23.47
CA ARG A 17 -39.89 -8.24 22.73
C ARG A 17 -39.81 -7.77 21.28
N ALA A 18 -40.96 -7.56 20.63
CA ALA A 18 -41.00 -7.03 19.26
C ALA A 18 -40.45 -5.61 19.16
N THR A 19 -40.78 -4.72 20.12
CA THR A 19 -40.22 -3.35 20.15
C THR A 19 -38.73 -3.32 20.49
N LYS A 20 -38.25 -4.23 21.36
CA LYS A 20 -36.80 -4.41 21.59
C LYS A 20 -36.06 -4.91 20.35
N GLN A 21 -36.67 -5.77 19.52
CA GLN A 21 -36.07 -6.22 18.27
C GLN A 21 -36.00 -5.10 17.21
N GLN A 22 -37.02 -4.24 17.13
CA GLN A 22 -36.98 -3.06 16.25
C GLN A 22 -35.90 -2.06 16.68
N ASN A 23 -35.72 -1.84 17.99
CA ASN A 23 -34.65 -0.98 18.52
C ASN A 23 -33.25 -1.64 18.54
N ALA A 24 -33.17 -2.96 18.30
CA ALA A 24 -31.89 -3.68 18.16
C ALA A 24 -31.37 -3.67 16.71
N ALA A 25 -32.21 -3.29 15.74
CA ALA A 25 -31.90 -3.35 14.31
C ALA A 25 -31.64 -1.98 13.66
N SER A 26 -31.21 -0.97 14.42
CA SER A 26 -30.76 0.32 13.86
C SER A 26 -29.32 0.71 14.23
N ASN A 27 -28.52 -0.22 14.77
CA ASN A 27 -27.08 -0.01 15.01
C ASN A 27 -26.19 -0.91 14.13
N LEU A 28 -26.57 -1.08 12.87
CA LEU A 28 -25.68 -1.65 11.85
C LEU A 28 -25.64 -0.68 10.67
N HIS A 29 -24.43 -0.21 10.37
CA HIS A 29 -24.06 0.79 9.38
C HIS A 29 -24.20 2.26 9.80
N LYS A 30 -23.56 2.62 10.94
CA LYS A 30 -22.64 3.74 10.83
C LYS A 30 -21.45 3.26 10.02
N ASN A 31 -21.53 3.47 8.71
CA ASN A 31 -20.34 3.52 7.87
C ASN A 31 -19.35 4.40 8.62
N ALA A 32 -18.24 3.79 9.05
CA ALA A 32 -17.04 4.55 9.30
C ALA A 32 -16.75 5.25 7.98
N SER A 33 -17.20 6.51 7.86
CA SER A 33 -16.56 7.43 6.97
C SER A 33 -15.08 7.27 7.28
N ARG A 34 -14.32 6.84 6.27
CA ARG A 34 -12.89 7.06 6.28
C ARG A 34 -12.76 8.56 6.37
N GLN A 35 -12.65 9.07 7.60
CA GLN A 35 -11.92 10.28 7.84
C GLN A 35 -10.56 9.96 7.22
N PHE A 36 -10.28 10.64 6.10
CA PHE A 36 -8.91 10.85 5.68
C PHE A 36 -8.12 11.15 6.94
N SER A 37 -7.02 10.42 7.13
CA SER A 37 -6.04 10.70 8.16
C SER A 37 -5.57 12.15 7.96
N GLN A 38 -6.25 13.10 8.59
CA GLN A 38 -5.63 14.33 9.00
C GLN A 38 -4.59 13.91 10.04
N SER A 39 -3.34 14.20 9.70
CA SER A 39 -2.20 14.24 10.60
C SER A 39 -2.60 14.74 11.99
N PRO A 40 -2.02 14.22 13.08
CA PRO A 40 -2.31 14.75 14.40
C PRO A 40 -1.85 16.22 14.43
N LEU A 41 -2.81 17.14 14.50
CA LEU A 41 -2.57 18.48 15.03
C LEU A 41 -2.10 18.27 16.46
N HIS A 42 -0.82 18.54 16.65
CA HIS A 42 -0.15 18.57 17.93
C HIS A 42 -0.87 19.63 18.77
N GLY A 43 -1.53 19.21 19.86
CA GLY A 43 -1.88 20.13 20.94
C GLY A 43 -0.57 20.67 21.49
N GLU A 44 -0.37 21.97 21.34
CA GLU A 44 0.83 22.67 21.77
C GLU A 44 0.91 22.68 23.30
N ASP A 45 1.70 21.78 23.86
CA ASP A 45 2.32 22.00 25.17
C ASP A 45 3.42 23.07 24.99
N THR A 46 3.03 24.34 24.98
CA THR A 46 3.86 25.54 24.73
C THR A 46 4.95 25.81 25.78
N SER A 47 5.27 24.86 26.67
CA SER A 47 6.27 25.01 27.73
C SER A 47 7.48 24.07 27.64
N LYS A 48 7.44 23.09 26.72
CA LYS A 48 8.60 22.20 26.44
C LYS A 48 9.26 22.50 25.10
N VAL A 49 8.47 22.88 24.10
CA VAL A 49 8.99 23.32 22.79
C VAL A 49 9.84 24.60 22.91
N THR A 50 9.56 25.48 23.87
CA THR A 50 10.41 26.66 24.10
C THR A 50 11.79 26.32 24.65
N LYS A 51 11.92 25.26 25.46
CA LYS A 51 13.23 24.82 25.98
C LYS A 51 14.07 24.11 24.92
N ASP A 52 13.44 23.26 24.11
CA ASP A 52 14.15 22.56 23.03
C ASP A 52 14.48 23.51 21.86
N LEU A 53 13.69 24.56 21.61
CA LEU A 53 14.02 25.63 20.65
C LEU A 53 15.06 26.61 21.21
N GLU A 54 15.05 26.91 22.51
CA GLU A 54 16.12 27.67 23.17
C GLU A 54 17.44 26.89 23.16
N ASP A 55 17.40 25.56 23.35
CA ASP A 55 18.57 24.69 23.28
C ASP A 55 19.04 24.48 21.84
N GLN A 56 18.14 24.33 20.86
CA GLN A 56 18.50 24.27 19.43
C GLN A 56 19.02 25.62 18.91
N ALA A 57 18.43 26.75 19.31
CA ALA A 57 18.97 28.08 19.01
C ALA A 57 20.30 28.34 19.72
N SER A 58 20.50 27.77 20.92
CA SER A 58 21.79 27.82 21.63
C SER A 58 22.84 26.92 20.99
N ILE A 59 22.45 25.76 20.43
CA ILE A 59 23.32 24.85 19.69
C ILE A 59 23.65 25.42 18.30
N GLU A 60 22.69 26.01 17.59
CA GLU A 60 22.90 26.73 16.32
C GLU A 60 23.75 27.99 16.53
N ALA A 61 23.54 28.73 17.62
CA ALA A 61 24.40 29.85 18.02
C ALA A 61 25.80 29.43 18.52
N GLN A 62 25.97 28.18 18.98
CA GLN A 62 27.27 27.60 19.34
C GLN A 62 28.00 27.01 18.12
N ILE A 63 27.28 26.48 17.12
CA ILE A 63 27.86 26.02 15.84
C ILE A 63 28.32 27.23 15.00
N LEU A 64 27.64 28.38 15.08
CA LEU A 64 28.10 29.67 14.54
C LEU A 64 29.21 30.36 15.36
N LYS A 65 29.62 29.79 16.51
CA LYS A 65 30.68 30.30 17.39
C LYS A 65 31.83 29.31 17.57
N GLN A 66 32.17 28.53 16.56
CA GLN A 66 33.52 27.96 16.48
C GLN A 66 34.46 28.97 15.78
N PRO A 67 35.40 29.60 16.50
CA PRO A 67 36.40 30.43 15.86
C PRO A 67 37.37 29.51 15.13
N SER A 68 37.39 29.58 13.79
CA SER A 68 38.59 29.21 13.05
C SER A 68 39.73 30.10 13.56
N LYS A 69 40.63 29.51 14.34
CA LYS A 69 41.94 30.09 14.60
C LYS A 69 42.69 30.05 13.28
N ASN A 70 42.72 31.20 12.61
CA ASN A 70 43.78 31.77 11.78
C ASN A 70 43.11 32.61 10.69
N ASP A 71 43.09 33.93 10.92
CA ASP A 71 43.14 35.04 9.95
C ASP A 71 42.63 36.32 10.64
N PRO A 72 43.51 37.16 11.22
CA PRO A 72 43.11 38.37 11.93
C PRO A 72 42.72 39.56 11.03
N GLU A 73 42.56 39.38 9.72
CA GLU A 73 42.33 40.48 8.77
C GLU A 73 40.86 40.64 8.31
N LYS A 74 39.97 39.67 8.56
CA LYS A 74 38.57 39.75 8.06
C LYS A 74 37.55 40.36 9.03
N LYS A 75 37.92 40.58 10.30
CA LYS A 75 36.98 41.10 11.33
C LYS A 75 36.74 42.62 11.30
N GLU A 76 37.56 43.39 10.57
CA GLU A 76 37.36 44.85 10.46
C GLU A 76 36.37 45.25 9.35
N ALA A 77 36.03 44.33 8.44
CA ALA A 77 35.15 44.59 7.31
C ALA A 77 33.65 44.45 7.61
N GLU A 78 33.29 43.88 8.77
CA GLU A 78 31.90 43.72 9.22
C GLU A 78 31.51 44.82 10.21
N LYS A 79 31.77 46.09 9.87
CA LYS A 79 30.96 47.16 10.47
C LYS A 79 29.54 46.98 9.92
N GLU A 80 28.62 46.73 10.84
CA GLU A 80 27.20 46.46 10.66
C GLU A 80 26.59 47.21 9.47
N LEU A 81 26.51 46.55 8.32
CA LEU A 81 25.69 46.98 7.20
C LEU A 81 24.24 47.05 7.70
N GLY A 82 23.74 48.25 7.98
CA GLY A 82 22.37 48.48 8.46
C GLY A 82 21.34 47.89 7.50
N ALA A 83 20.14 47.57 8.01
CA ALA A 83 19.08 46.89 7.23
C ALA A 83 18.77 47.56 5.88
N MET A 84 18.86 48.89 5.81
CA MET A 84 18.71 49.65 4.56
C MET A 84 19.83 49.35 3.56
N SER A 85 21.09 49.29 4.01
CA SER A 85 22.22 48.97 3.13
C SER A 85 22.14 47.54 2.57
N ARG A 86 21.64 46.58 3.36
CA ARG A 86 21.41 45.19 2.88
C ARG A 86 20.34 45.14 1.80
N ARG A 87 19.22 45.85 1.99
CA ARG A 87 18.15 45.95 0.99
C ARG A 87 18.59 46.69 -0.27
N LEU A 88 19.43 47.72 -0.15
CA LEU A 88 20.01 48.40 -1.31
C LEU A 88 20.95 47.47 -2.08
N LEU A 89 21.76 46.67 -1.38
CA LEU A 89 22.60 45.65 -2.01
C LEU A 89 21.75 44.59 -2.72
N GLU A 90 20.72 44.06 -2.06
CA GLU A 90 19.78 43.08 -2.64
C GLU A 90 19.08 43.66 -3.89
N ALA A 91 18.58 44.90 -3.81
CA ALA A 91 17.98 45.59 -4.96
C ALA A 91 18.98 45.79 -6.12
N THR A 92 20.27 45.98 -5.83
CA THR A 92 21.30 46.04 -6.88
C THR A 92 21.64 44.67 -7.46
N GLU A 93 21.63 43.61 -6.65
CA GLU A 93 21.80 42.23 -7.12
C GLU A 93 20.65 41.84 -8.06
N ASP A 94 19.41 42.15 -7.68
CA ASP A 94 18.21 41.95 -8.51
C ASP A 94 18.29 42.75 -9.81
N ALA A 95 18.74 44.02 -9.76
CA ALA A 95 18.92 44.84 -10.96
C ALA A 95 19.97 44.25 -11.93
N LEU A 96 20.99 43.54 -11.44
CA LEU A 96 22.01 42.88 -12.27
C LEU A 96 21.53 41.55 -12.86
N LEU A 97 20.70 40.80 -12.13
CA LEU A 97 20.13 39.54 -12.57
C LEU A 97 18.95 39.75 -13.53
N GLU A 98 18.05 40.67 -13.21
CA GLU A 98 16.76 40.86 -13.89
C GLU A 98 16.73 42.09 -14.80
N GLY A 99 17.53 43.12 -14.51
CA GLY A 99 17.56 44.39 -15.26
C GLY A 99 18.36 44.37 -16.58
N GLY A 100 18.94 43.23 -16.96
CA GLY A 100 19.63 43.07 -18.25
C GLY A 100 20.78 44.07 -18.47
N ARG A 101 20.89 44.62 -19.69
CA ARG A 101 21.96 45.58 -20.03
C ARG A 101 21.77 46.97 -19.39
N ALA A 102 20.52 47.39 -19.17
CA ALA A 102 20.21 48.69 -18.58
C ALA A 102 20.55 48.73 -17.08
N GLY A 103 20.24 47.65 -16.35
CA GLY A 103 20.60 47.50 -14.94
C GLY A 103 22.11 47.50 -14.71
N ARG A 104 22.87 46.80 -15.56
CA ARG A 104 24.35 46.82 -15.53
C ARG A 104 24.93 48.22 -15.76
N LYS A 105 24.37 48.94 -16.73
CA LYS A 105 24.80 50.32 -17.04
C LYS A 105 24.51 51.30 -15.89
N ALA A 106 23.35 51.18 -15.26
CA ALA A 106 23.01 52.00 -14.09
C ALA A 106 23.95 51.75 -12.89
N VAL A 107 24.36 50.49 -12.69
CA VAL A 107 25.34 50.12 -11.65
C VAL A 107 26.74 50.62 -11.97
N GLU A 108 27.14 50.62 -13.24
CA GLU A 108 28.40 51.21 -13.71
C GLU A 108 28.42 52.73 -13.54
N GLU A 109 27.31 53.40 -13.89
CA GLU A 109 27.13 54.86 -13.77
C GLU A 109 27.03 55.34 -12.31
N ALA A 110 26.56 54.50 -11.38
CA ALA A 110 26.42 54.82 -9.96
C ALA A 110 27.74 54.96 -9.19
N GLY A 111 28.88 54.61 -9.78
CA GLY A 111 30.21 54.94 -9.23
C GLY A 111 30.58 54.24 -7.92
N PHE A 112 30.13 52.99 -7.69
CA PHE A 112 30.50 52.22 -6.50
C PHE A 112 32.02 52.05 -6.35
N SER A 113 32.50 51.98 -5.10
CA SER A 113 33.91 51.68 -4.82
C SER A 113 34.32 50.33 -5.37
N GLU A 114 35.58 50.21 -5.80
CA GLU A 114 36.12 48.98 -6.40
C GLU A 114 36.06 47.80 -5.43
N GLU A 115 36.27 48.05 -4.13
CA GLU A 115 36.15 47.04 -3.08
C GLU A 115 34.73 46.48 -2.93
N LEU A 116 33.70 47.33 -3.04
CA LEU A 116 32.30 46.89 -2.97
C LEU A 116 31.88 46.13 -4.23
N LYS A 117 32.37 46.55 -5.41
CA LYS A 117 32.17 45.81 -6.66
C LYS A 117 32.79 44.42 -6.59
N ALA A 118 34.01 44.31 -6.06
CA ALA A 118 34.67 43.02 -5.88
C ALA A 118 33.85 42.09 -4.95
N ARG A 119 33.35 42.60 -3.82
CA ARG A 119 32.49 41.83 -2.90
C ARG A 119 31.17 41.38 -3.53
N LEU A 120 30.56 42.23 -4.37
CA LEU A 120 29.34 41.90 -5.10
C LEU A 120 29.59 40.81 -6.14
N LEU A 121 30.69 40.90 -6.89
CA LEU A 121 31.09 39.86 -7.83
C LEU A 121 31.35 38.53 -7.13
N GLU A 122 32.06 38.54 -5.99
CA GLU A 122 32.28 37.35 -5.16
C GLU A 122 30.95 36.74 -4.68
N ARG A 123 29.98 37.56 -4.27
CA ARG A 123 28.65 37.07 -3.88
C ARG A 123 27.85 36.49 -5.05
N LEU A 124 27.95 37.10 -6.23
CA LEU A 124 27.32 36.57 -7.44
C LEU A 124 27.96 35.25 -7.87
N GLU A 125 29.28 35.15 -7.78
CA GLU A 125 29.99 33.89 -8.04
C GLU A 125 29.61 32.83 -7.00
N ALA A 126 29.53 33.19 -5.71
CA ALA A 126 29.09 32.30 -4.65
C ALA A 126 27.63 31.86 -4.81
N SER A 127 26.72 32.75 -5.23
CA SER A 127 25.31 32.42 -5.46
C SER A 127 25.14 31.52 -6.68
N LYS A 128 25.85 31.82 -7.78
CA LYS A 128 25.91 30.95 -8.97
C LYS A 128 26.46 29.58 -8.60
N PHE A 129 27.58 29.53 -7.89
CA PHE A 129 28.20 28.28 -7.45
C PHE A 129 27.25 27.45 -6.57
N LYS A 130 26.50 28.09 -5.66
CA LYS A 130 25.45 27.43 -4.87
C LYS A 130 24.31 26.90 -5.73
N SER A 131 23.88 27.66 -6.73
CA SER A 131 22.79 27.25 -7.63
C SER A 131 23.19 26.06 -8.52
N GLU A 132 24.43 26.05 -9.02
CA GLU A 132 24.97 24.99 -9.87
C GLU A 132 25.21 23.71 -9.06
N ASN A 133 25.66 23.84 -7.81
CA ASN A 133 25.98 22.71 -6.93
C ASN A 133 24.91 22.49 -5.85
N ALA A 134 23.67 22.90 -6.09
CA ALA A 134 22.61 22.87 -5.09
C ALA A 134 22.41 21.46 -4.50
N SER A 135 22.45 20.40 -5.33
CA SER A 135 22.36 19.01 -4.88
C SER A 135 23.51 18.63 -3.94
N ALA A 136 24.76 18.96 -4.28
CA ALA A 136 25.92 18.67 -3.42
C ALA A 136 25.85 19.40 -2.07
N PHE A 137 25.34 20.63 -2.03
CA PHE A 137 25.10 21.36 -0.78
C PHE A 137 23.99 20.71 0.06
N THR A 138 22.91 20.24 -0.58
CA THR A 138 21.86 19.49 0.15
C THR A 138 22.40 18.17 0.70
N GLU A 139 23.25 17.48 -0.04
CA GLU A 139 23.91 16.24 0.39
C GLU A 139 24.78 16.43 1.63
N ALA A 140 25.61 17.48 1.63
CA ALA A 140 26.46 17.81 2.75
C ALA A 140 25.65 18.23 3.99
N SER A 141 24.45 18.76 3.79
CA SER A 141 23.57 19.23 4.87
C SER A 141 22.73 18.12 5.52
N PHE A 142 22.72 16.90 4.98
CA PHE A 142 21.90 15.82 5.54
C PHE A 142 22.44 15.26 6.85
N ALA A 143 21.56 15.17 7.85
CA ALA A 143 21.80 14.35 9.03
C ALA A 143 21.64 12.85 8.73
N SER A 144 22.31 11.99 9.49
CA SER A 144 22.25 10.52 9.34
C SER A 144 20.85 9.90 9.51
N ASN A 145 19.90 10.66 10.08
CA ASN A 145 18.56 10.19 10.42
C ASN A 145 17.56 10.32 9.25
N ILE A 146 17.97 10.92 8.14
CA ILE A 146 17.09 11.15 6.98
C ILE A 146 16.96 9.86 6.17
N GLY A 147 15.71 9.48 5.88
CA GLY A 147 15.42 8.27 5.10
C GLY A 147 15.93 8.38 3.66
N ARG A 148 16.30 7.24 3.07
CA ARG A 148 16.85 7.16 1.71
C ARG A 148 15.97 7.85 0.66
N GLY A 149 14.65 7.63 0.69
CA GLY A 149 13.75 8.26 -0.28
C GLY A 149 13.73 9.80 -0.17
N SER A 150 13.79 10.35 1.05
CA SER A 150 13.87 11.81 1.24
C SER A 150 15.20 12.38 0.78
N ARG A 151 16.29 11.61 0.96
CA ARG A 151 17.61 11.94 0.43
C ARG A 151 17.57 11.99 -1.10
N ASP A 152 17.11 10.92 -1.74
CA ASP A 152 17.06 10.78 -3.21
C ASP A 152 16.20 11.89 -3.85
N ILE A 153 15.09 12.31 -3.21
CA ILE A 153 14.24 13.42 -3.69
C ILE A 153 14.96 14.77 -3.58
N ALA A 154 15.66 15.01 -2.48
CA ALA A 154 16.33 16.29 -2.24
C ALA A 154 17.61 16.46 -3.09
N THR A 155 18.30 15.35 -3.39
CA THR A 155 19.46 15.33 -4.29
C THR A 155 19.08 15.28 -5.76
N GLY A 156 17.84 14.88 -6.07
CA GLY A 156 17.34 14.73 -7.42
C GLY A 156 17.44 16.02 -8.23
N GLN A 157 17.75 15.88 -9.51
CA GLN A 157 17.80 17.02 -10.42
C GLN A 157 16.39 17.63 -10.55
N ALA A 158 16.31 18.96 -10.50
CA ALA A 158 15.05 19.66 -10.74
C ALA A 158 14.52 19.35 -12.16
N TRP A 159 13.21 19.17 -12.29
CA TRP A 159 12.58 18.88 -13.57
C TRP A 159 12.74 20.05 -14.56
N THR A 160 13.45 19.81 -15.67
CA THR A 160 13.74 20.82 -16.70
C THR A 160 12.76 20.78 -17.88
N GLY A 161 11.73 19.93 -17.82
CA GLY A 161 10.80 19.68 -18.93
C GLY A 161 11.18 18.49 -19.82
N GLN A 162 12.45 18.07 -19.78
CA GLN A 162 12.93 16.83 -20.37
C GLN A 162 13.42 15.90 -19.27
N GLU A 163 13.07 14.62 -19.37
CA GLU A 163 13.54 13.58 -18.45
C GLU A 163 14.98 13.20 -18.80
N ALA A 164 15.85 13.02 -17.79
CA ALA A 164 17.20 12.55 -18.01
C ALA A 164 17.19 11.11 -18.56
N ALA A 165 18.17 10.75 -19.40
CA ALA A 165 18.22 9.41 -19.98
C ALA A 165 18.25 8.31 -18.90
N GLU A 166 18.94 8.56 -17.80
CA GLU A 166 19.05 7.65 -16.65
C GLU A 166 17.69 7.38 -16.02
N ASP A 167 16.91 8.45 -15.77
CA ASP A 167 15.55 8.35 -15.22
C ASP A 167 14.60 7.64 -16.17
N THR A 168 14.70 7.92 -17.48
CA THR A 168 13.87 7.21 -18.48
C THR A 168 14.14 5.71 -18.47
N VAL A 169 15.41 5.30 -18.34
CA VAL A 169 15.81 3.89 -18.28
C VAL A 169 15.35 3.27 -16.98
N LEU A 170 15.48 3.97 -15.84
CA LEU A 170 14.98 3.50 -14.55
C LEU A 170 13.48 3.25 -14.60
N ARG A 171 12.71 4.18 -15.16
CA ARG A 171 11.27 4.03 -15.38
C ARG A 171 10.96 2.84 -16.29
N MET A 172 11.68 2.67 -17.41
CA MET A 172 11.50 1.51 -18.28
C MET A 172 11.82 0.18 -17.57
N LEU A 173 12.82 0.15 -16.70
CA LEU A 173 13.19 -1.04 -15.92
C LEU A 173 12.14 -1.36 -14.85
N ASP A 174 11.60 -0.34 -14.19
CA ASP A 174 10.52 -0.47 -13.22
C ASP A 174 9.21 -0.90 -13.90
N ASP A 175 8.87 -0.30 -15.04
CA ASP A 175 7.67 -0.61 -15.83
C ASP A 175 7.74 -2.01 -16.46
N ALA A 176 8.93 -2.49 -16.82
CA ALA A 176 9.12 -3.84 -17.36
C ALA A 176 8.66 -4.93 -16.39
N ARG A 177 8.57 -4.63 -15.09
CA ARG A 177 8.16 -5.58 -14.05
C ARG A 177 6.95 -5.06 -13.28
N LYS A 178 5.76 -5.61 -13.59
CA LYS A 178 4.55 -5.34 -12.79
C LYS A 178 4.82 -5.69 -11.32
N PRO A 179 4.72 -4.74 -10.38
CA PRO A 179 5.02 -5.02 -8.99
C PRO A 179 3.92 -5.90 -8.38
N LEU A 180 4.28 -6.68 -7.36
CA LEU A 180 3.30 -7.49 -6.63
C LEU A 180 2.21 -6.61 -6.01
N ASN A 181 1.00 -7.17 -5.96
CA ASN A 181 -0.14 -6.55 -5.30
C ASN A 181 0.20 -6.15 -3.86
N PRO A 182 -0.24 -4.97 -3.37
CA PRO A 182 0.12 -4.47 -2.03
C PRO A 182 -0.20 -5.44 -0.90
N ALA A 183 -1.23 -6.29 -1.06
CA ALA A 183 -1.59 -7.32 -0.08
C ALA A 183 -0.63 -8.53 -0.06
N LEU A 184 0.02 -8.82 -1.19
CA LEU A 184 0.98 -9.92 -1.36
C LEU A 184 2.44 -9.47 -1.22
N ARG A 185 2.68 -8.16 -1.39
CA ARG A 185 3.91 -7.48 -0.99
C ARG A 185 3.92 -7.51 0.53
N GLY A 186 4.45 -8.59 1.10
CA GLY A 186 4.53 -8.78 2.55
C GLY A 186 5.04 -7.51 3.25
N PRO A 187 4.77 -7.34 4.55
CA PRO A 187 5.27 -6.18 5.29
C PRO A 187 6.75 -6.02 4.97
N GLY A 188 7.16 -4.80 4.58
CA GLY A 188 8.51 -4.54 4.10
C GLY A 188 9.51 -5.25 5.02
N LYS A 189 10.49 -5.95 4.43
CA LYS A 189 11.51 -6.73 5.15
C LYS A 189 12.31 -5.81 6.08
N ILE A 190 11.72 -5.44 7.20
CA ILE A 190 12.42 -5.02 8.39
C ILE A 190 12.96 -6.34 8.94
N PRO A 191 14.29 -6.50 9.11
CA PRO A 191 14.86 -7.74 9.60
C PRO A 191 14.16 -8.12 10.91
N SER A 192 13.41 -9.22 10.85
CA SER A 192 12.75 -9.80 12.01
C SER A 192 13.73 -10.76 12.69
N PRO A 193 13.67 -10.88 14.02
CA PRO A 193 12.60 -10.37 14.88
C PRO A 193 12.85 -8.92 15.35
N ILE A 194 11.86 -8.05 15.15
CA ILE A 194 11.64 -6.95 16.10
C ILE A 194 11.16 -7.63 17.37
N VAL A 195 12.10 -8.07 18.19
CA VAL A 195 11.80 -8.56 19.53
C VAL A 195 11.39 -7.33 20.32
N ASP A 196 10.09 -7.10 20.45
CA ASP A 196 9.58 -6.14 21.41
C ASP A 196 9.83 -6.73 22.80
N LEU A 197 11.03 -6.47 23.35
CA LEU A 197 11.51 -6.92 24.66
C LEU A 197 10.70 -6.32 25.82
N ARG A 198 9.68 -5.52 25.53
CA ARG A 198 8.76 -4.96 26.52
C ARG A 198 7.94 -6.08 27.15
N LEU A 199 7.93 -6.15 28.49
CA LEU A 199 7.07 -7.06 29.22
C LEU A 199 5.59 -6.77 28.87
N LYS A 200 4.99 -7.63 28.05
CA LYS A 200 3.55 -7.56 27.76
C LYS A 200 2.78 -7.95 29.01
N LYS A 201 1.88 -7.06 29.44
CA LYS A 201 0.95 -7.33 30.54
C LYS A 201 0.03 -8.48 30.15
N GLN A 202 -0.09 -9.48 31.02
CA GLN A 202 -1.07 -10.57 30.83
C GLN A 202 -2.49 -9.99 30.71
N PRO A 203 -3.34 -10.55 29.83
CA PRO A 203 -4.69 -10.06 29.64
C PRO A 203 -5.48 -10.13 30.96
N LYS A 204 -6.26 -9.09 31.25
CA LYS A 204 -7.09 -9.05 32.47
C LYS A 204 -8.19 -10.12 32.37
N GLN A 205 -8.06 -11.18 33.16
CA GLN A 205 -9.07 -12.24 33.28
C GLN A 205 -10.36 -11.70 33.92
N ARG A 206 -11.52 -12.04 33.36
CA ARG A 206 -12.83 -11.64 33.93
C ARG A 206 -13.04 -12.34 35.28
N PRO A 207 -13.75 -11.73 36.25
CA PRO A 207 -13.98 -12.36 37.56
C PRO A 207 -14.61 -13.75 37.49
N GLY A 208 -15.58 -13.97 36.59
CA GLY A 208 -16.19 -15.29 36.37
C GLY A 208 -15.21 -16.33 35.82
N GLU A 209 -14.33 -15.92 34.90
CA GLU A 209 -13.30 -16.78 34.31
C GLU A 209 -12.20 -17.13 35.32
N ARG A 210 -11.86 -16.20 36.22
CA ARG A 210 -10.98 -16.48 37.37
C ARG A 210 -11.58 -17.53 38.30
N LEU A 211 -12.88 -17.42 38.60
CA LEU A 211 -13.57 -18.35 39.48
C LEU A 211 -13.70 -19.73 38.84
N ALA A 212 -14.05 -19.81 37.55
CA ALA A 212 -14.11 -21.07 36.80
C ALA A 212 -12.74 -21.75 36.78
N ASN A 213 -11.69 -21.03 36.38
CA ASN A 213 -10.32 -21.56 36.39
C ASN A 213 -9.85 -21.97 37.79
N ALA A 214 -10.25 -21.27 38.85
CA ALA A 214 -9.93 -21.67 40.22
C ALA A 214 -10.63 -22.98 40.59
N ARG A 215 -11.92 -23.11 40.29
CA ARG A 215 -12.69 -24.34 40.52
C ARG A 215 -12.11 -25.52 39.74
N ASP A 216 -11.78 -25.32 38.48
CA ASP A 216 -11.18 -26.35 37.62
C ASP A 216 -9.80 -26.77 38.13
N LYS A 217 -8.98 -25.82 38.60
CA LYS A 217 -7.68 -26.14 39.22
C LYS A 217 -7.84 -26.90 40.53
N THR A 218 -8.83 -26.54 41.35
CA THR A 218 -9.10 -27.26 42.60
C THR A 218 -9.66 -28.66 42.35
N SER A 219 -10.50 -28.84 41.33
CA SER A 219 -11.03 -30.16 40.98
C SER A 219 -9.94 -31.05 40.41
N ILE A 220 -9.09 -30.53 39.52
CA ILE A 220 -7.91 -31.25 39.01
C ILE A 220 -6.98 -31.62 40.15
N TYR A 221 -6.71 -30.71 41.09
CA TYR A 221 -5.86 -30.99 42.24
C TYR A 221 -6.46 -32.06 43.15
N ALA A 222 -7.76 -31.98 43.47
CA ALA A 222 -8.46 -32.98 44.28
C ALA A 222 -8.38 -34.36 43.62
N ILE A 223 -8.74 -34.46 42.34
CA ILE A 223 -8.68 -35.71 41.57
C ILE A 223 -7.25 -36.25 41.50
N SER A 224 -6.25 -35.39 41.35
CA SER A 224 -4.83 -35.82 41.32
C SER A 224 -4.30 -36.26 42.67
N LYS A 225 -4.89 -35.78 43.77
CA LYS A 225 -4.47 -36.09 45.14
C LYS A 225 -5.13 -37.36 45.67
N ASP A 226 -6.24 -37.79 45.08
CA ASP A 226 -6.88 -39.07 45.35
C ASP A 226 -6.02 -40.22 44.79
N SER A 227 -5.03 -40.63 45.57
CA SER A 227 -4.11 -41.74 45.27
C SER A 227 -4.73 -43.13 45.45
N GLN A 228 -5.98 -43.23 45.93
CA GLN A 228 -6.64 -44.47 46.32
C GLN A 228 -7.35 -45.25 45.19
N MET A 229 -7.46 -44.70 43.97
CA MET A 229 -8.07 -45.40 42.83
C MET A 229 -7.00 -46.13 42.01
N SER A 230 -7.25 -47.36 41.55
CA SER A 230 -6.31 -48.04 40.62
C SER A 230 -6.34 -47.37 39.23
N GLU A 231 -5.25 -47.46 38.46
CA GLU A 231 -5.18 -46.84 37.12
C GLU A 231 -6.28 -47.34 36.16
N ARG A 232 -6.66 -48.61 36.28
CA ARG A 232 -7.74 -49.23 35.50
C ARG A 232 -9.11 -48.65 35.86
N GLU A 233 -9.42 -48.53 37.15
CA GLU A 233 -10.68 -47.92 37.61
C GLU A 233 -10.73 -46.41 37.27
N ARG A 234 -9.59 -45.71 37.28
CA ARG A 234 -9.51 -44.31 36.83
C ARG A 234 -9.81 -44.17 35.34
N GLU A 235 -9.35 -45.09 34.52
CA GLU A 235 -9.60 -45.09 33.07
C GLU A 235 -11.05 -45.45 32.75
N GLU A 236 -11.63 -46.41 33.45
CA GLU A 236 -13.05 -46.77 33.34
C GLU A 236 -13.95 -45.61 33.77
N PHE A 237 -13.67 -44.99 34.91
CA PHE A 237 -14.40 -43.80 35.35
C PHE A 237 -14.24 -42.63 34.36
N ARG A 238 -13.03 -42.41 33.81
CA ARG A 238 -12.79 -41.41 32.77
C ARG A 238 -13.55 -41.76 31.48
N LYS A 239 -13.68 -43.04 31.15
CA LYS A 239 -14.42 -43.52 29.97
C LYS A 239 -15.92 -43.34 30.16
N GLU A 240 -16.48 -43.70 31.31
CA GLU A 240 -17.90 -43.47 31.64
C GLU A 240 -18.26 -41.97 31.66
N LEU A 241 -17.40 -41.14 32.24
CA LEU A 241 -17.52 -39.68 32.15
C LEU A 241 -17.44 -39.21 30.70
N LYS A 242 -16.48 -39.70 29.93
CA LYS A 242 -16.34 -39.33 28.52
C LYS A 242 -17.55 -39.75 27.70
N GLU A 243 -18.15 -40.91 27.96
CA GLU A 243 -19.36 -41.41 27.30
C GLU A 243 -20.60 -40.60 27.68
N ARG A 244 -20.78 -40.27 28.97
CA ARG A 244 -21.91 -39.47 29.47
C ARG A 244 -21.85 -38.00 29.06
N PHE A 245 -20.65 -37.48 28.82
CA PHE A 245 -20.41 -36.13 28.31
C PHE A 245 -20.06 -36.12 26.81
N SER A 246 -20.09 -37.28 26.14
CA SER A 246 -19.94 -37.36 24.69
C SER A 246 -21.13 -36.67 24.03
N PRO A 247 -20.91 -35.81 23.02
CA PRO A 247 -21.97 -35.10 22.32
C PRO A 247 -23.06 -35.99 21.70
N GLY A 248 -22.80 -37.29 21.50
CA GLY A 248 -23.76 -38.25 20.95
C GLY A 248 -24.80 -38.80 21.95
N ALA A 249 -24.54 -38.75 23.26
CA ALA A 249 -25.42 -39.36 24.28
C ALA A 249 -26.52 -38.41 24.81
N ARG A 250 -26.50 -37.12 24.44
CA ARG A 250 -27.53 -36.14 24.79
C ARG A 250 -28.32 -35.73 23.56
N ALA A 251 -29.61 -35.46 23.76
CA ALA A 251 -30.50 -34.93 22.71
C ALA A 251 -29.83 -33.73 22.00
N MET A 252 -29.78 -33.80 20.67
CA MET A 252 -29.22 -32.87 19.68
C MET A 252 -28.54 -31.59 20.22
N PRO A 253 -27.25 -31.34 19.92
CA PRO A 253 -26.55 -30.17 20.44
C PRO A 253 -27.16 -28.86 19.91
N ASN A 254 -27.58 -27.97 20.82
CA ASN A 254 -28.20 -26.68 20.51
C ASN A 254 -27.21 -25.59 20.01
N SER A 255 -25.97 -25.93 19.64
CA SER A 255 -24.95 -24.97 19.22
C SER A 255 -24.22 -25.40 17.94
N ILE A 256 -23.83 -24.44 17.10
CA ILE A 256 -23.13 -24.67 15.82
C ILE A 256 -21.81 -25.44 16.04
N ARG A 257 -21.09 -25.13 17.13
CA ARG A 257 -19.85 -25.84 17.51
C ARG A 257 -20.12 -27.29 17.94
N GLY A 258 -21.24 -27.54 18.62
CA GLY A 258 -21.66 -28.89 18.99
C GLY A 258 -22.12 -29.72 17.79
N LEU A 259 -22.82 -29.11 16.82
CA LEU A 259 -23.16 -29.77 15.55
C LEU A 259 -21.90 -30.13 14.75
N ALA A 260 -20.90 -29.25 14.72
CA ALA A 260 -19.61 -29.54 14.08
C ALA A 260 -18.86 -30.70 14.76
N ALA A 261 -18.85 -30.75 16.11
CA ALA A 261 -18.25 -31.86 16.84
C ALA A 261 -18.95 -33.20 16.56
N LEU A 262 -20.29 -33.21 16.53
CA LEU A 262 -21.09 -34.39 16.19
C LEU A 262 -20.87 -34.82 14.74
N ALA A 263 -20.78 -33.86 13.82
CA ALA A 263 -20.46 -34.13 12.43
C ALA A 263 -19.07 -34.77 12.29
N ASN A 264 -18.06 -34.27 13.01
CA ASN A 264 -16.71 -34.85 13.00
C ASN A 264 -16.68 -36.28 13.54
N GLU A 265 -17.38 -36.57 14.65
CA GLU A 265 -17.50 -37.94 15.19
C GLU A 265 -18.16 -38.89 14.17
N ARG A 266 -19.24 -38.45 13.51
CA ARG A 266 -19.89 -39.25 12.45
C ARG A 266 -18.99 -39.46 11.23
N ILE A 267 -18.15 -38.48 10.91
CA ILE A 267 -17.17 -38.60 9.83
C ILE A 267 -16.10 -39.63 10.22
N GLU A 268 -15.58 -39.58 11.45
CA GLU A 268 -14.60 -40.54 11.98
C GLU A 268 -15.15 -41.97 12.01
N ASP A 269 -16.39 -42.14 12.48
CA ASP A 269 -17.13 -43.42 12.46
C ASP A 269 -17.27 -43.98 11.03
N ALA A 270 -17.64 -43.13 10.07
CA ALA A 270 -17.78 -43.53 8.67
C ALA A 270 -16.42 -43.82 8.00
N ILE A 271 -15.34 -43.16 8.43
CA ILE A 271 -13.96 -43.49 8.04
C ILE A 271 -13.57 -44.86 8.61
N ALA A 272 -13.86 -45.13 9.88
CA ALA A 272 -13.60 -46.41 10.53
C ALA A 272 -14.36 -47.56 9.86
N ARG A 273 -15.60 -47.31 9.42
CA ARG A 273 -16.40 -48.23 8.60
C ARG A 273 -15.91 -48.36 7.15
N GLY A 274 -14.92 -47.57 6.73
CA GLY A 274 -14.34 -47.61 5.38
C GLY A 274 -15.25 -47.03 4.28
N GLN A 275 -16.32 -46.32 4.63
CA GLN A 275 -17.29 -45.78 3.67
C GLN A 275 -16.67 -44.74 2.72
N PHE A 276 -15.59 -44.08 3.14
CA PHE A 276 -14.87 -43.09 2.32
C PHE A 276 -13.88 -43.69 1.31
N LYS A 277 -13.63 -45.02 1.34
CA LYS A 277 -12.64 -45.67 0.47
C LYS A 277 -13.11 -45.81 -0.98
N ASN A 278 -14.42 -46.01 -1.21
CA ASN A 278 -15.00 -46.30 -2.53
C ASN A 278 -15.98 -45.22 -3.03
N ILE A 279 -15.78 -43.97 -2.62
CA ILE A 279 -16.59 -42.87 -3.16
C ILE A 279 -15.98 -42.47 -4.51
N PRO A 280 -16.76 -42.41 -5.61
CA PRO A 280 -16.25 -41.89 -6.88
C PRO A 280 -15.80 -40.44 -6.66
N ARG A 281 -14.48 -40.23 -6.64
CA ARG A 281 -13.89 -38.90 -6.59
C ARG A 281 -14.28 -38.18 -7.88
N GLY A 282 -14.72 -36.93 -7.78
CA GLY A 282 -15.00 -36.11 -8.96
C GLY A 282 -13.78 -36.00 -9.87
N LYS A 283 -14.00 -35.67 -11.15
CA LYS A 283 -12.90 -35.41 -12.10
C LYS A 283 -11.97 -34.35 -11.50
N ALA A 284 -10.66 -34.62 -11.49
CA ALA A 284 -9.67 -33.67 -11.04
C ALA A 284 -9.79 -32.40 -11.91
N ILE A 285 -10.12 -31.29 -11.28
CA ILE A 285 -10.11 -29.99 -11.95
C ILE A 285 -8.64 -29.67 -12.21
N GLU A 286 -8.26 -29.59 -13.48
CA GLU A 286 -6.95 -29.07 -13.88
C GLU A 286 -6.87 -27.62 -13.41
N ARG A 287 -6.05 -27.39 -12.38
CA ARG A 287 -5.69 -26.05 -11.95
C ARG A 287 -4.62 -25.55 -12.91
N ASP A 288 -4.94 -24.47 -13.62
CA ASP A 288 -3.95 -23.79 -14.43
C ASP A 288 -2.87 -23.20 -13.52
N ALA A 289 -1.62 -23.62 -13.71
CA ALA A 289 -0.48 -23.11 -12.95
C ALA A 289 -0.32 -21.58 -13.06
N ARG A 290 -0.91 -20.96 -14.10
CA ARG A 290 -0.89 -19.51 -14.32
C ARG A 290 -1.89 -18.74 -13.44
N ALA A 291 -2.93 -19.41 -12.94
CA ALA A 291 -3.91 -18.81 -12.04
C ALA A 291 -3.30 -18.51 -10.66
N ASP A 292 -2.30 -19.29 -10.26
CA ASP A 292 -1.60 -19.13 -8.99
C ASP A 292 -0.43 -18.12 -9.07
N ASN A 293 -0.25 -17.44 -10.22
CA ASN A 293 0.78 -16.42 -10.38
C ASN A 293 0.40 -15.12 -9.64
N PRO A 294 1.16 -14.69 -8.61
CA PRO A 294 0.83 -13.49 -7.82
C PRO A 294 1.04 -12.16 -8.57
N PHE A 295 1.67 -12.18 -9.75
CA PHE A 295 1.89 -10.99 -10.58
C PHE A 295 0.75 -10.71 -11.57
N ILE A 296 -0.17 -11.66 -11.77
CA ILE A 296 -1.31 -11.50 -12.67
C ILE A 296 -2.55 -11.32 -11.80
N ASP A 297 -3.31 -10.27 -12.05
CA ASP A 297 -4.55 -10.06 -11.32
C ASP A 297 -5.59 -11.11 -11.73
N THR A 298 -6.40 -11.57 -10.77
CA THR A 298 -7.47 -12.55 -11.05
C THR A 298 -8.43 -12.05 -12.12
N THR A 299 -8.72 -10.75 -12.14
CA THR A 299 -9.54 -10.08 -13.15
C THR A 299 -8.91 -10.15 -14.54
N GLU A 300 -7.63 -9.80 -14.67
CA GLU A 300 -6.88 -9.85 -15.93
C GLU A 300 -6.78 -11.28 -16.45
N TYR A 301 -6.49 -12.22 -15.55
CA TYR A 301 -6.43 -13.64 -15.85
C TYR A 301 -7.76 -14.16 -16.40
N ILE A 302 -8.86 -13.90 -15.70
CA ILE A 302 -10.20 -14.35 -16.11
C ILE A 302 -10.60 -13.68 -17.42
N MET A 303 -10.34 -12.38 -17.58
CA MET A 303 -10.63 -11.63 -18.80
C MET A 303 -9.87 -12.19 -20.00
N ASN A 304 -8.56 -12.38 -19.88
CA ASN A 304 -7.73 -12.96 -20.95
C ASN A 304 -8.19 -14.38 -21.29
N LYS A 305 -8.59 -15.17 -20.29
CA LYS A 305 -9.12 -16.51 -20.50
C LYS A 305 -10.49 -16.51 -21.17
N MET A 306 -11.35 -15.52 -20.88
CA MET A 306 -12.62 -15.35 -21.59
C MET A 306 -12.40 -14.94 -23.04
N ILE A 307 -11.50 -13.99 -23.31
CA ILE A 307 -11.09 -13.59 -24.67
C ILE A 307 -10.60 -14.80 -25.46
N GLN A 308 -9.73 -15.62 -24.88
CA GLN A 308 -9.20 -16.83 -25.53
C GLN A 308 -10.24 -17.93 -25.73
N ARG A 309 -11.23 -18.05 -24.83
CA ARG A 309 -12.27 -19.11 -24.93
C ARG A 309 -13.42 -18.74 -25.84
N GLN A 310 -13.76 -17.46 -25.91
CA GLN A 310 -14.90 -16.96 -26.66
C GLN A 310 -14.50 -16.42 -28.04
N ASP A 311 -13.20 -16.43 -28.37
CA ASP A 311 -12.62 -15.78 -29.56
C ASP A 311 -13.12 -14.34 -29.75
N ILE A 312 -13.43 -13.64 -28.65
CA ILE A 312 -13.91 -12.26 -28.68
C ILE A 312 -12.70 -11.37 -28.84
N VAL A 313 -12.53 -10.87 -30.04
CA VAL A 313 -11.44 -9.99 -30.38
C VAL A 313 -11.92 -8.54 -30.19
N PRO A 314 -11.08 -7.63 -29.67
CA PRO A 314 -11.42 -6.21 -29.63
C PRO A 314 -11.96 -5.69 -30.97
N PRO A 315 -12.98 -4.81 -30.99
CA PRO A 315 -13.69 -4.40 -32.21
C PRO A 315 -12.80 -3.82 -33.32
N TRP A 316 -11.67 -3.20 -32.96
CA TRP A 316 -10.74 -2.65 -33.94
C TRP A 316 -9.91 -3.73 -34.65
N ILE A 317 -9.55 -4.82 -33.96
CA ILE A 317 -8.86 -5.96 -34.58
C ILE A 317 -9.85 -6.75 -35.41
N GLU A 318 -11.13 -6.89 -35.01
CA GLU A 318 -12.17 -7.50 -35.86
C GLU A 318 -12.24 -6.81 -37.22
N LYS A 319 -12.31 -5.47 -37.22
CA LYS A 319 -12.27 -4.67 -38.45
C LYS A 319 -10.99 -4.88 -39.25
N GLN A 320 -9.83 -4.93 -38.59
CA GLN A 320 -8.56 -5.22 -39.27
C GLN A 320 -8.56 -6.61 -39.89
N GLN A 321 -9.05 -7.63 -39.19
CA GLN A 321 -9.17 -8.99 -39.71
C GLN A 321 -10.14 -9.05 -40.88
N GLU A 322 -11.25 -8.31 -40.83
CA GLU A 322 -12.21 -8.20 -41.93
C GLU A 322 -11.57 -7.55 -43.17
N LEU A 323 -10.83 -6.45 -42.99
CA LEU A 323 -10.07 -5.81 -44.07
C LEU A 323 -9.01 -6.75 -44.66
N VAL A 324 -8.29 -7.50 -43.82
CA VAL A 324 -7.31 -8.48 -44.29
C VAL A 324 -7.99 -9.63 -45.04
N LYS A 325 -9.12 -10.15 -44.54
CA LYS A 325 -9.91 -11.21 -45.20
C LYS A 325 -10.43 -10.74 -46.55
N THR A 326 -11.04 -9.55 -46.63
CA THR A 326 -11.56 -8.98 -47.89
C THR A 326 -10.44 -8.71 -48.89
N ALA A 327 -9.30 -8.17 -48.46
CA ALA A 327 -8.13 -7.97 -49.32
C ALA A 327 -7.58 -9.32 -49.84
N ASN A 328 -7.57 -10.36 -49.02
CA ASN A 328 -7.14 -11.69 -49.45
C ASN A 328 -8.09 -12.30 -50.47
N ILE A 329 -9.40 -12.20 -50.27
CA ILE A 329 -10.42 -12.63 -51.25
C ILE A 329 -10.25 -11.86 -52.57
N PHE A 330 -10.00 -10.56 -52.52
CA PHE A 330 -9.76 -9.75 -53.70
C PHE A 330 -8.49 -10.21 -54.45
N ARG A 331 -7.39 -10.44 -53.74
CA ARG A 331 -6.13 -10.93 -54.33
C ARG A 331 -6.27 -12.32 -54.94
N THR A 332 -7.05 -13.22 -54.32
CA THR A 332 -7.28 -14.55 -54.89
C THR A 332 -8.16 -14.48 -56.13
N ARG A 333 -9.19 -13.62 -56.14
CA ARG A 333 -10.01 -13.34 -57.33
C ARG A 333 -9.17 -12.80 -58.48
N LEU A 334 -8.38 -11.74 -58.25
CA LEU A 334 -7.47 -11.20 -59.27
C LEU A 334 -6.50 -12.25 -59.82
N ARG A 335 -5.90 -13.06 -58.95
CA ARG A 335 -5.01 -14.16 -59.40
C ARG A 335 -5.75 -15.18 -60.26
N ASN A 336 -6.99 -15.53 -59.92
CA ASN A 336 -7.79 -16.46 -60.69
C ASN A 336 -8.24 -15.87 -62.03
N ASP A 337 -8.66 -14.62 -62.04
CA ASP A 337 -9.07 -13.91 -63.26
C ASP A 337 -7.89 -13.71 -64.20
N TRP A 338 -6.72 -13.38 -63.66
CA TRP A 338 -5.48 -13.34 -64.43
C TRP A 338 -5.12 -14.69 -65.02
N LYS A 339 -5.16 -15.77 -64.22
CA LYS A 339 -4.93 -17.14 -64.71
C LYS A 339 -5.91 -17.52 -65.83
N ARG A 340 -7.19 -17.16 -65.69
CA ARG A 340 -8.21 -17.40 -66.72
C ARG A 340 -7.97 -16.57 -67.98
N HIS A 341 -7.57 -15.32 -67.83
CA HIS A 341 -7.23 -14.44 -68.94
C HIS A 341 -6.01 -14.98 -69.70
N ALA A 342 -4.92 -15.30 -69.00
CA ALA A 342 -3.72 -15.89 -69.57
C ALA A 342 -4.00 -17.22 -70.28
N ALA A 343 -4.82 -18.10 -69.70
CA ALA A 343 -5.23 -19.35 -70.36
C ALA A 343 -6.01 -19.09 -71.65
N ARG A 344 -6.91 -18.09 -71.67
CA ARG A 344 -7.67 -17.71 -72.87
C ARG A 344 -6.78 -17.08 -73.95
N THR A 345 -5.84 -16.21 -73.58
CA THR A 345 -4.92 -15.60 -74.56
C THR A 345 -4.01 -16.65 -75.19
N ILE A 346 -3.49 -17.59 -74.39
CA ILE A 346 -2.70 -18.71 -74.91
C ILE A 346 -3.53 -19.62 -75.81
N ALA A 347 -4.78 -19.94 -75.43
CA ALA A 347 -5.68 -20.74 -76.26
C ALA A 347 -5.97 -20.06 -77.61
N ASN A 348 -6.27 -18.75 -77.62
CA ASN A 348 -6.52 -17.99 -78.84
C ASN A 348 -5.28 -17.88 -79.75
N ILE A 349 -4.08 -17.70 -79.18
CA ILE A 349 -2.84 -17.67 -79.98
C ILE A 349 -2.60 -19.03 -80.65
N ARG A 350 -2.90 -20.13 -79.93
CA ARG A 350 -2.73 -21.49 -80.46
C ARG A 350 -3.72 -21.80 -81.57
N THR A 351 -4.97 -21.37 -81.47
CA THR A 351 -5.98 -21.58 -82.52
C THR A 351 -5.66 -20.80 -83.80
N ILE A 352 -5.12 -19.57 -83.68
CA ILE A 352 -4.70 -18.76 -84.85
C ILE A 352 -3.53 -19.43 -85.60
N ARG A 353 -2.59 -20.08 -84.89
CA ARG A 353 -1.48 -20.81 -85.52
C ARG A 353 -1.86 -22.14 -86.16
N SER A 354 -3.07 -22.66 -85.90
CA SER A 354 -3.52 -23.96 -86.40
C SER A 354 -4.52 -23.90 -87.56
N CYS A 355 -4.85 -22.71 -88.07
CA CYS A 355 -5.52 -22.60 -89.37
C CYS A 355 -4.46 -22.66 -90.49
N PRO A 356 -4.59 -23.58 -91.47
CA PRO A 356 -3.69 -23.70 -92.62
C PRO A 356 -3.78 -22.52 -93.60
#